data_AF-A0A1M6QGV7-F1
#
_entry.id   AF-A0A1M6QGV7-F1
#
_cell.length_a   1.000
_cell.length_b   1.000
_cell.length_c   1.000
_cell.angle_alpha   90.00
_cell.angle_beta   90.00
_cell.angle_gamma   90.00
#
_symmetry.space_group_name_H-M   'P 1'
#
loop_
_entity.id
_entity.type
_entity.pdbx_description
1 polymer ?
#
loop_
_entity_poly.entity_id
_entity_poly.type
_entity_poly.pdbx_seq_one_letter_code
_entity_poly.pdbx_strand_id
1 'polypeptide(L)'
;MIRTEKRKLIRTKTFKDLLKVIKSCFKDLLPKLNNVKDNRYTLYITYETGELLYRMLIAKILTVDMMRDVTSKFNIKECIENFTKILENENLKKLPHHYTINAFFNTRNK
;
A
#
# COMPACT_ATOMS: atom_id res chain seq x y z
N MET A 1 -0.10 -11.31 -33.15
CA MET A 1 -0.57 -10.57 -31.95
C MET A 1 -0.60 -9.07 -32.25
N ILE A 2 -1.77 -8.45 -32.14
CA ILE A 2 -1.99 -7.02 -32.47
C ILE A 2 -1.33 -6.13 -31.41
N ARG A 3 -0.81 -4.96 -31.81
CA ARG A 3 -0.08 -4.01 -30.93
C ARG A 3 -0.88 -3.61 -29.68
N THR A 4 -2.20 -3.55 -29.80
CA THR A 4 -3.17 -3.28 -28.73
C THR A 4 -3.21 -4.39 -27.68
N GLU A 5 -3.15 -5.65 -28.11
CA GLU A 5 -3.09 -6.83 -27.25
C GLU A 5 -1.75 -6.89 -26.50
N LYS A 6 -0.62 -6.58 -27.18
CA LYS A 6 0.69 -6.42 -26.52
C LYS A 6 0.67 -5.32 -25.45
N ARG A 7 0.06 -4.16 -25.73
CA ARG A 7 -0.07 -3.07 -24.74
C ARG A 7 -0.96 -3.45 -23.56
N LYS A 8 -2.07 -4.18 -23.78
CA LYS A 8 -2.90 -4.75 -22.70
C LYS A 8 -2.12 -5.74 -21.84
N LEU A 9 -1.34 -6.63 -22.47
CA LEU A 9 -0.53 -7.64 -21.79
C LEU A 9 0.65 -7.04 -20.99
N ILE A 10 1.26 -5.97 -21.51
CA ILE A 10 2.27 -5.18 -20.79
C ILE A 10 1.63 -4.50 -19.58
N ARG A 11 0.46 -3.87 -19.76
CA ARG A 11 -0.31 -3.24 -18.66
C ARG A 11 -0.63 -4.21 -17.52
N THR A 12 -1.02 -5.44 -17.84
CA THR A 12 -1.32 -6.47 -16.83
C THR A 12 -0.07 -7.05 -16.15
N LYS A 13 1.10 -7.03 -16.79
CA LYS A 13 2.38 -7.46 -16.17
C LYS A 13 3.12 -6.37 -15.40
N THR A 14 2.86 -5.09 -15.68
CA THR A 14 3.62 -3.96 -15.10
C THR A 14 3.62 -3.92 -13.57
N PHE A 15 2.49 -4.16 -12.91
CA PHE A 15 2.43 -4.09 -11.44
C PHE A 15 3.14 -5.28 -10.78
N LYS A 16 2.99 -6.48 -11.33
CA LYS A 16 3.70 -7.66 -10.83
C LYS A 16 5.21 -7.51 -10.97
N ASP A 17 5.67 -6.96 -12.08
CA ASP A 17 7.10 -6.72 -12.29
C ASP A 17 7.63 -5.59 -11.39
N LEU A 18 6.84 -4.54 -11.14
CA LEU A 18 7.14 -3.54 -10.10
C LEU A 18 7.32 -4.20 -8.72
N LEU A 19 6.40 -5.08 -8.30
CA LEU A 19 6.51 -5.79 -7.03
C LEU A 19 7.76 -6.66 -6.95
N LYS A 20 8.16 -7.32 -8.05
CA LYS A 20 9.42 -8.06 -8.10
C LYS A 20 10.63 -7.14 -7.93
N VAL A 21 10.64 -5.97 -8.56
CA VAL A 21 11.71 -4.99 -8.41
C VAL A 21 11.80 -4.51 -6.97
N ILE A 22 10.67 -4.13 -6.36
CA ILE A 22 10.61 -3.73 -4.95
C ILE A 22 11.18 -4.84 -4.05
N LYS A 23 10.73 -6.09 -4.24
CA LYS A 23 11.20 -7.23 -3.44
C LYS A 23 12.68 -7.56 -3.67
N SER A 24 13.17 -7.41 -4.90
CA SER A 24 14.57 -7.69 -5.26
C SER A 24 15.52 -6.62 -4.70
N CYS A 25 15.15 -5.34 -4.83
CA CYS A 25 15.97 -4.22 -4.39
C CYS A 25 15.84 -3.96 -2.88
N PHE A 26 14.68 -4.25 -2.28
CA PHE A 26 14.36 -3.93 -0.89
C PHE A 26 13.74 -5.12 -0.18
N LYS A 27 14.52 -6.19 0.02
CA LYS A 27 14.08 -7.44 0.66
C LYS A 27 13.46 -7.22 2.05
N ASP A 28 14.03 -6.29 2.83
CA ASP A 28 13.59 -5.99 4.20
C ASP A 28 12.69 -4.75 4.29
N LEU A 29 12.04 -4.36 3.18
CA LEU A 29 11.21 -3.16 3.17
C LEU A 29 10.10 -3.22 4.22
N LEU A 30 9.27 -4.27 4.21
CA LEU A 30 8.15 -4.41 5.15
C LEU A 30 8.59 -4.44 6.62
N PRO A 31 9.59 -5.25 7.02
CA PRO A 31 10.14 -5.18 8.38
C PRO A 31 10.61 -3.78 8.77
N LYS A 32 11.25 -3.03 7.87
CA LYS A 32 11.68 -1.66 8.15
C LYS A 32 10.51 -0.70 8.32
N LEU A 33 9.45 -0.85 7.52
CA LEU A 33 8.24 -0.04 7.67
C LEU A 33 7.51 -0.35 8.99
N ASN A 34 7.45 -1.61 9.39
CA ASN A 34 6.84 -2.03 10.67
C ASN A 34 7.60 -1.52 11.90
N ASN A 35 8.91 -1.29 11.78
CA ASN A 35 9.72 -0.70 12.86
C ASN A 35 9.59 0.82 13.01
N VAL A 36 8.83 1.49 12.14
CA VAL A 36 8.58 2.93 12.29
C VAL A 36 7.69 3.15 13.50
N LYS A 37 8.13 4.03 14.41
CA LYS A 37 7.37 4.39 15.61
C LYS A 37 5.98 4.91 15.25
N ASP A 38 4.97 4.30 15.85
CA ASP A 38 3.60 4.78 15.80
C ASP A 38 3.30 5.67 17.00
N ASN A 39 3.00 6.93 16.75
CA ASN A 39 2.62 7.89 17.79
C ASN A 39 1.09 8.02 17.93
N ARG A 40 0.30 7.23 17.18
CA ARG A 40 -1.14 7.13 17.40
C ARG A 40 -1.40 6.51 18.77
N TYR A 41 -2.49 6.92 19.40
CA TYR A 41 -2.88 6.34 20.68
C TYR A 41 -3.24 4.86 20.52
N THR A 42 -2.71 4.00 21.40
CA THR A 42 -2.73 2.54 21.27
C THR A 42 -4.11 1.93 21.04
N LEU A 43 -5.16 2.47 21.68
CA LEU A 43 -6.53 1.98 21.50
C LEU A 43 -7.10 2.20 20.08
N TYR A 44 -6.48 3.07 19.27
CA TYR A 44 -6.88 3.33 17.88
C TYR A 44 -6.00 2.61 16.86
N ILE A 45 -5.06 1.77 17.29
CA ILE A 45 -4.18 1.02 16.38
C ILE A 45 -4.92 -0.24 15.93
N THR A 46 -5.49 -0.17 14.74
CA THR A 46 -6.13 -1.30 14.04
C THR A 46 -5.33 -1.79 12.83
N TYR A 47 -4.22 -1.11 12.52
CA TYR A 47 -3.35 -1.38 11.38
C TYR A 47 -1.90 -1.21 11.80
N GLU A 48 -1.04 -2.11 11.37
CA GLU A 48 0.41 -1.97 11.58
C GLU A 48 0.97 -0.81 10.75
N THR A 49 2.11 -0.27 11.19
CA THR A 49 2.76 0.86 10.52
C THR A 49 3.19 0.51 9.11
N GLY A 50 3.60 -0.74 8.84
CA GLY A 50 3.89 -1.24 7.50
C GLY A 50 2.68 -1.22 6.58
N GLU A 51 1.49 -1.56 7.06
CA GLU A 51 0.26 -1.54 6.26
C GLU A 51 -0.09 -0.12 5.79
N LEU A 52 0.09 0.87 6.68
CA LEU A 52 -0.13 2.27 6.36
C LEU A 52 0.92 2.81 5.38
N LEU A 53 2.19 2.58 5.70
CA LEU A 53 3.32 3.13 4.97
C LEU A 53 3.46 2.50 3.59
N TYR A 54 3.30 1.18 3.49
CA TYR A 54 3.40 0.47 2.22
C TYR A 54 2.29 0.89 1.27
N ARG A 55 1.06 1.09 1.78
CA ARG A 55 -0.04 1.62 0.97
C ARG A 55 0.28 3.01 0.42
N MET A 56 0.83 3.90 1.25
CA MET A 56 1.21 5.24 0.81
C MET A 56 2.35 5.23 -0.19
N LEU A 57 3.33 4.34 -0.02
CA LEU A 57 4.41 4.15 -0.97
C LEU A 57 3.87 3.74 -2.35
N ILE A 58 3.00 2.73 -2.40
CA ILE A 58 2.37 2.29 -3.65
C ILE A 58 1.50 3.40 -4.26
N ALA A 59 0.72 4.12 -3.44
CA ALA A 59 -0.05 5.26 -3.92
C ALA A 59 0.84 6.32 -4.59
N LYS A 60 2.00 6.63 -4.00
CA LYS A 60 2.95 7.59 -4.58
C LYS A 60 3.61 7.08 -5.85
N ILE A 61 3.98 5.81 -5.92
CA ILE A 61 4.50 5.19 -7.16
C ILE A 61 3.44 5.23 -8.28
N LEU A 62 2.16 5.05 -7.94
CA LEU A 62 1.04 5.11 -8.88
C LEU A 62 0.48 6.53 -9.08
N THR A 63 1.20 7.57 -8.65
CA THR A 63 0.82 8.99 -8.82
C THR A 63 -0.58 9.32 -8.29
N VAL A 64 -0.99 8.68 -7.18
CA VAL A 64 -2.23 8.98 -6.47
C VAL A 64 -1.93 9.98 -5.36
N ASP A 65 -2.12 11.26 -5.68
CA ASP A 65 -1.73 12.35 -4.78
C ASP A 65 -2.78 12.74 -3.75
N MET A 66 -4.06 12.63 -4.10
CA MET A 66 -5.13 12.97 -3.19
C MET A 66 -5.41 11.84 -2.21
N MET A 67 -5.37 12.14 -0.91
CA MET A 67 -5.67 11.17 0.17
C MET A 67 -7.06 10.54 0.03
N ARG A 68 -8.05 11.31 -0.43
CA ARG A 68 -9.41 10.80 -0.71
C ARG A 68 -9.39 9.73 -1.80
N ASP A 69 -8.59 9.95 -2.85
CA ASP A 69 -8.40 9.00 -3.94
C ASP A 69 -7.67 7.74 -3.49
N VAL A 70 -6.74 7.83 -2.53
CA VAL A 70 -6.10 6.65 -1.95
C VAL A 70 -7.16 5.73 -1.34
N THR A 71 -8.21 6.28 -0.73
CA THR A 71 -9.31 5.46 -0.20
C THR A 71 -10.12 4.83 -1.33
N SER A 72 -10.65 5.63 -2.25
CA SER A 72 -11.56 5.13 -3.29
C SER A 72 -10.90 4.20 -4.30
N LYS A 73 -9.65 4.47 -4.70
CA LYS A 73 -8.92 3.68 -5.71
C LYS A 73 -8.38 2.36 -5.17
N PHE A 74 -8.11 2.26 -3.87
CA PHE A 74 -7.51 1.05 -3.28
C PHE A 74 -8.52 0.19 -2.52
N ASN A 75 -9.66 0.73 -2.09
CA ASN A 75 -10.64 -0.05 -1.33
C ASN A 75 -11.59 -0.87 -2.23
N ILE A 76 -11.02 -1.50 -3.26
CA ILE A 76 -11.66 -2.47 -4.15
C ILE A 76 -11.12 -3.87 -3.84
N LYS A 77 -11.90 -4.91 -4.15
CA LYS A 77 -11.61 -6.30 -3.76
C LYS A 77 -10.24 -6.76 -4.24
N GLU A 78 -9.90 -6.48 -5.49
CA GLU A 78 -8.64 -6.88 -6.11
C GLU A 78 -7.42 -6.25 -5.42
N CYS A 79 -7.55 -4.99 -4.99
CA CYS A 79 -6.50 -4.32 -4.24
C CYS A 79 -6.35 -4.93 -2.85
N ILE A 80 -7.45 -5.16 -2.13
CA ILE A 80 -7.42 -5.81 -0.80
C ILE A 80 -6.70 -7.16 -0.92
N GLU A 81 -7.09 -8.03 -1.84
CA GLU A 81 -6.46 -9.34 -2.04
C GLU A 81 -4.96 -9.25 -2.35
N ASN A 82 -4.54 -8.27 -3.15
CA ASN A 82 -3.12 -8.06 -3.45
C ASN A 82 -2.34 -7.58 -2.23
N PHE A 83 -2.90 -6.65 -1.45
CA PHE A 83 -2.27 -6.14 -0.24
C PHE A 83 -2.21 -7.20 0.86
N THR A 84 -3.25 -8.03 1.04
CA THR A 84 -3.25 -9.21 1.94
C THR A 84 -2.05 -10.11 1.64
N LYS A 85 -1.80 -10.41 0.35
CA LYS A 85 -0.67 -11.25 -0.08
C LYS A 85 0.69 -10.58 0.11
N ILE A 86 0.78 -9.27 -0.13
CA ILE A 86 2.04 -8.53 0.01
C ILE A 86 2.42 -8.35 1.47
N LEU A 87 1.44 -7.99 2.31
CA LEU A 87 1.62 -7.72 3.73
C LEU A 87 1.62 -8.99 4.58
N GLU A 88 1.33 -10.16 3.98
CA GLU A 88 1.23 -11.45 4.67
C GLU A 88 0.21 -11.42 5.82
N ASN A 89 -0.85 -10.61 5.69
CA ASN A 89 -1.90 -10.45 6.68
C ASN A 89 -3.25 -10.97 6.17
N GLU A 90 -3.55 -12.23 6.49
CA GLU A 90 -4.81 -12.90 6.09
C GLU A 90 -6.07 -12.27 6.74
N ASN A 91 -5.89 -11.52 7.83
CA ASN A 91 -6.99 -10.86 8.54
C ASN A 91 -7.36 -9.49 7.95
N LEU A 92 -6.65 -9.03 6.91
CA LEU A 92 -6.86 -7.74 6.28
C LEU A 92 -8.16 -7.72 5.45
N LYS A 93 -9.28 -7.43 6.10
CA LYS A 93 -10.61 -7.35 5.46
C LYS A 93 -10.84 -6.05 4.68
N LYS A 94 -10.18 -4.96 5.10
CA LYS A 94 -10.31 -3.62 4.52
C LYS A 94 -9.00 -2.87 4.64
N LEU A 95 -8.65 -2.08 3.64
CA LEU A 95 -7.47 -1.23 3.70
C LEU A 95 -7.73 0.05 4.55
N PRO A 96 -6.72 0.59 5.24
CA PRO A 96 -6.85 1.71 6.18
C PRO A 96 -7.44 2.98 5.56
N HIS A 97 -8.51 3.55 6.11
CA HIS A 97 -9.08 4.77 5.56
C HIS A 97 -8.08 5.94 5.59
N HIS A 98 -8.20 6.92 4.69
CA HIS A 98 -7.25 8.04 4.64
C HIS A 98 -7.19 8.85 5.95
N TYR A 99 -8.27 8.89 6.73
CA TYR A 99 -8.24 9.48 8.09
C TYR A 99 -7.25 8.76 9.01
N THR A 100 -7.22 7.43 8.97
CA THR A 100 -6.27 6.60 9.73
C THR A 100 -4.83 6.85 9.29
N ILE A 101 -4.61 6.94 7.99
CA ILE A 101 -3.30 7.26 7.40
C ILE A 101 -2.86 8.67 7.84
N ASN A 102 -3.72 9.67 7.72
CA ASN A 102 -3.43 11.03 8.14
C ASN A 102 -3.15 11.13 9.64
N ALA A 103 -3.90 10.41 10.48
CA ALA A 103 -3.64 10.36 11.92
C ALA A 103 -2.22 9.84 12.21
N PHE A 104 -1.74 8.87 11.45
CA PHE A 104 -0.37 8.38 11.55
C PHE A 104 0.66 9.45 11.15
N PHE A 105 0.47 10.17 10.03
CA PHE A 105 1.45 11.18 9.58
C PHE A 105 1.40 12.50 10.36
N ASN A 106 0.23 12.95 10.82
CA ASN A 106 0.07 14.22 11.53
C ASN A 106 0.74 14.22 12.91
N THR A 107 1.09 13.05 13.43
CA THR A 107 1.84 12.92 14.69
C THR A 107 3.32 13.33 14.60
N ARG A 108 3.83 13.64 13.38
CA ARG A 108 5.23 14.06 13.17
C ARG A 108 5.47 15.57 13.36
N ASN A 109 4.42 16.36 13.57
CA ASN A 109 4.49 17.82 13.75
C ASN A 109 4.37 18.26 15.23
N LYS A 110 4.74 17.39 16.17
CA LYS A 110 4.83 17.71 17.60
C LYS A 110 6.21 17.39 18.13
#